data_AF-A0A442B2E8-F1
#
_entry.id   AF-A0A442B2E8-F1
#
_cell.length_a   1.000
_cell.length_b   1.000
_cell.length_c   1.000
_cell.angle_alpha   90.00
_cell.angle_beta   90.00
_cell.angle_gamma   90.00
#
_symmetry.space_group_name_H-M   'P 1'
#
loop_
_entity.id
_entity.type
_entity.pdbx_description
1 polymer ?
#
loop_
_entity_poly.entity_id
_entity_poly.type
_entity_poly.pdbx_seq_one_letter_code
_entity_poly.pdbx_strand_id
1 'polypeptide(L)'
;MVQRLGYFMGLEFSSEIVAELQREFGGHPFFTRQVCSKVHQLASSRRPIKVSSNIVHQAKTAFYGELENYLKDILDQLKEFYPAEFGVLRSVIEGNTAELTEYGLEAPDLIDHLIGYGLVERAGDHFDIRLSAIKIVLQRLIESEHGEDRWAEISRRRNAVENSIRLALFHWMKAVDENVWNDILNRNLTTARRQALTSTEPRILFSKSESPFYLSDLIMLIRDERVLPYISARRSIILSHLNSVNRLRKDAHALTVSDQDIREVRVAFDYLEDEFATP
;
A
#
# COMPACT_ATOMS: atom_id res chain seq x y z
N MET A 1 -28.18 -12.32 -25.02
CA MET A 1 -28.56 -12.42 -23.58
C MET A 1 -29.62 -11.39 -23.20
N VAL A 2 -29.33 -10.09 -23.32
CA VAL A 2 -30.20 -8.97 -22.88
C VAL A 2 -31.63 -9.09 -23.42
N GLN A 3 -31.80 -9.22 -24.74
CA GLN A 3 -33.13 -9.33 -25.37
C GLN A 3 -33.92 -10.54 -24.87
N ARG A 4 -33.28 -11.71 -24.77
CA ARG A 4 -33.93 -12.95 -24.35
C ARG A 4 -34.41 -12.91 -22.90
N LEU A 5 -33.54 -12.47 -21.97
CA LEU A 5 -33.92 -12.35 -20.55
C LEU A 5 -34.91 -11.21 -20.34
N GLY A 6 -34.70 -10.08 -21.02
CA GLY A 6 -35.62 -8.95 -20.99
C GLY A 6 -37.03 -9.34 -21.43
N TYR A 7 -37.15 -10.11 -22.52
CA TYR A 7 -38.44 -10.61 -23.01
C TYR A 7 -39.22 -11.37 -21.94
N PHE A 8 -38.58 -12.29 -21.21
CA PHE A 8 -39.24 -13.03 -20.11
C PHE A 8 -39.65 -12.13 -18.94
N MET A 9 -39.04 -10.96 -18.79
CA MET A 9 -39.35 -9.97 -17.75
C MET A 9 -40.29 -8.86 -18.25
N GLY A 10 -40.82 -8.97 -19.48
CA GLY A 10 -41.67 -7.95 -20.09
C GLY A 10 -40.94 -6.65 -20.46
N LEU A 11 -39.62 -6.74 -20.69
CA LEU A 11 -38.76 -5.63 -21.11
C LEU A 11 -38.32 -5.81 -22.57
N GLU A 12 -38.62 -4.83 -23.41
CA GLU A 12 -38.20 -4.82 -24.80
C GLU A 12 -37.00 -3.89 -24.99
N PHE A 13 -35.84 -4.49 -25.26
CA PHE A 13 -34.60 -3.77 -25.55
C PHE A 13 -34.40 -3.65 -27.06
N SER A 14 -34.26 -2.41 -27.55
CA SER A 14 -33.93 -2.16 -28.95
C SER A 14 -32.47 -2.50 -29.27
N SER A 15 -32.16 -2.69 -30.55
CA SER A 15 -30.80 -2.94 -31.05
C SER A 15 -29.81 -1.88 -30.59
N GLU A 16 -30.24 -0.62 -30.57
CA GLU A 16 -29.40 0.52 -30.21
C GLU A 16 -28.99 0.46 -28.74
N ILE A 17 -29.92 0.11 -27.84
CA ILE A 17 -29.64 -0.05 -26.41
C ILE A 17 -28.71 -1.25 -26.17
N VAL A 18 -28.91 -2.35 -26.89
CA VAL A 18 -28.02 -3.52 -26.78
C VAL A 18 -26.60 -3.15 -27.22
N ALA A 19 -26.45 -2.42 -28.32
CA ALA A 19 -25.16 -1.95 -28.80
C ALA A 19 -24.50 -0.96 -27.83
N GLU A 20 -25.28 -0.07 -27.20
CA GLU A 20 -24.79 0.85 -26.17
C GLU A 20 -24.23 0.07 -24.95
N LEU A 21 -25.01 -0.86 -24.41
CA LEU A 21 -24.58 -1.69 -23.26
C LEU A 21 -23.33 -2.51 -23.60
N GLN A 22 -23.25 -3.06 -24.82
CA GLN A 22 -22.10 -3.83 -25.25
C GLN A 22 -20.84 -2.97 -25.37
N ARG A 23 -20.96 -1.75 -25.90
CA ARG A 23 -19.84 -0.81 -26.01
C ARG A 23 -19.33 -0.37 -24.64
N GLU A 24 -20.24 -0.13 -23.70
CA GLU A 24 -19.89 0.34 -22.36
C GLU A 24 -19.18 -0.73 -21.52
N PHE A 25 -19.68 -1.96 -21.54
CA PHE A 25 -19.23 -3.03 -20.64
C PHE A 25 -18.41 -4.11 -21.36
N GLY A 26 -17.95 -3.84 -22.58
CA GLY A 26 -17.11 -4.78 -23.36
C GLY A 26 -17.76 -6.16 -23.59
N GLY A 27 -19.09 -6.23 -23.52
CA GLY A 27 -19.84 -7.50 -23.59
C GLY A 27 -19.79 -8.36 -22.32
N HIS A 28 -19.26 -7.87 -21.21
CA HIS A 28 -19.15 -8.63 -19.96
C HIS A 28 -20.54 -8.99 -19.39
N PRO A 29 -20.88 -10.30 -19.26
CA PRO A 29 -22.23 -10.72 -18.88
C PRO A 29 -22.68 -10.22 -17.50
N PHE A 30 -21.77 -10.21 -16.51
CA PHE A 30 -22.09 -9.76 -15.15
C PHE A 30 -22.49 -8.27 -15.11
N PHE A 31 -21.62 -7.34 -15.52
CA PHE A 31 -21.91 -5.90 -15.50
C PHE A 31 -23.14 -5.55 -16.34
N THR A 32 -23.28 -6.17 -17.52
CA THR A 32 -24.47 -6.00 -18.35
C THR A 32 -25.74 -6.40 -17.58
N ARG A 33 -25.73 -7.54 -16.87
CA ARG A 33 -26.86 -7.98 -16.05
C ARG A 33 -27.13 -7.06 -14.87
N GLN A 34 -26.11 -6.54 -14.20
CA GLN A 34 -26.29 -5.61 -13.07
C GLN A 34 -27.02 -4.35 -13.52
N VAL A 35 -26.62 -3.76 -14.66
CA VAL A 35 -27.34 -2.61 -15.23
C VAL A 35 -28.74 -2.99 -15.67
N CYS A 36 -28.93 -4.13 -16.35
CA CYS A 36 -30.28 -4.59 -16.71
C CYS A 36 -31.19 -4.82 -15.49
N SER A 37 -30.63 -5.25 -14.35
CA SER A 37 -31.38 -5.39 -13.11
C SER A 37 -31.83 -4.03 -12.57
N LYS A 38 -30.96 -3.01 -12.60
CA LYS A 38 -31.34 -1.62 -12.26
C LYS A 38 -32.38 -1.06 -13.23
N VAL A 39 -32.26 -1.35 -14.53
CA VAL A 39 -33.30 -1.00 -15.54
C VAL A 39 -34.64 -1.64 -15.17
N HIS A 40 -34.65 -2.91 -14.79
CA HIS A 40 -35.88 -3.60 -14.37
C HIS A 40 -36.54 -2.92 -13.16
N GLN A 41 -35.74 -2.54 -12.15
CA GLN A 41 -36.19 -1.85 -10.94
C GLN A 41 -36.75 -0.45 -11.23
N LEU A 42 -36.15 0.29 -12.18
CA LEU A 42 -36.58 1.64 -12.54
C LEU A 42 -37.76 1.66 -13.52
N ALA A 43 -37.94 0.61 -14.31
CA ALA A 43 -38.98 0.55 -15.33
C ALA A 43 -40.37 0.29 -14.72
N SER A 44 -41.40 0.87 -15.33
CA SER A 44 -42.80 0.76 -14.87
C SER A 44 -43.25 -0.70 -14.69
N SER A 45 -44.12 -0.93 -13.70
CA SER A 45 -44.76 -2.21 -13.45
C SER A 45 -45.75 -2.63 -14.56
N ARG A 46 -46.17 -1.71 -15.44
CA ARG A 46 -47.01 -2.04 -16.60
C ARG A 46 -46.15 -2.65 -17.71
N ARG A 47 -46.36 -3.94 -18.00
CA ARG A 47 -45.57 -4.74 -18.96
C ARG A 47 -46.46 -5.28 -20.09
N PRO A 48 -45.92 -5.53 -21.30
CA PRO A 48 -44.55 -5.27 -21.72
C PRO A 48 -44.26 -3.78 -21.88
N ILE A 49 -42.99 -3.38 -21.72
CA ILE A 49 -42.54 -2.00 -21.90
C ILE A 49 -41.26 -1.94 -22.73
N LYS A 50 -41.24 -0.99 -23.66
CA LYS A 50 -40.03 -0.63 -24.40
C LYS A 50 -39.11 0.17 -23.50
N VAL A 51 -37.89 -0.32 -23.32
CA VAL A 51 -36.87 0.37 -22.53
C VAL A 51 -36.45 1.63 -23.27
N SER A 52 -36.46 2.77 -22.58
CA SER A 52 -35.98 4.04 -23.12
C SER A 52 -34.53 4.30 -22.73
N SER A 53 -33.81 5.06 -23.55
CA SER A 53 -32.42 5.45 -23.26
C SER A 53 -32.29 6.21 -21.93
N ASN A 54 -33.32 6.94 -21.50
CA ASN A 54 -33.31 7.64 -20.21
C ASN A 54 -33.25 6.66 -19.02
N ILE A 55 -34.04 5.57 -19.05
CA ILE A 55 -34.01 4.56 -17.98
C ILE A 55 -32.64 3.87 -17.96
N VAL A 56 -32.06 3.58 -19.12
CA VAL A 56 -30.73 2.98 -19.23
C VAL A 56 -29.67 3.92 -18.65
N HIS A 57 -29.72 5.20 -18.97
CA HIS A 57 -28.79 6.20 -18.43
C HIS A 57 -28.87 6.27 -16.90
N GLN A 58 -30.08 6.36 -16.33
CA GLN A 58 -30.28 6.37 -14.88
C GLN A 58 -29.75 5.09 -14.21
N ALA A 59 -30.03 3.93 -14.81
CA ALA A 59 -29.52 2.64 -14.34
C ALA A 59 -27.98 2.58 -14.38
N LYS A 60 -27.35 3.11 -15.44
CA LYS A 60 -25.89 3.22 -15.54
C LYS A 60 -25.33 4.10 -14.44
N THR A 61 -25.86 5.32 -14.24
CA THR A 61 -25.39 6.23 -13.19
C THR A 61 -25.48 5.59 -11.81
N ALA A 62 -26.60 4.93 -11.50
CA ALA A 62 -26.77 4.23 -10.23
C ALA A 62 -25.76 3.08 -10.07
N PHE A 63 -25.53 2.30 -11.14
CA PHE A 63 -24.59 1.19 -11.12
C PHE A 63 -23.14 1.65 -10.97
N TYR A 64 -22.74 2.74 -11.64
CA TYR A 64 -21.38 3.28 -11.53
C TYR A 64 -21.00 3.69 -10.11
N GLY A 65 -21.96 4.21 -9.32
CA GLY A 65 -21.73 4.51 -7.90
C GLY A 65 -21.44 3.27 -7.04
N GLU A 66 -21.85 2.09 -7.48
CA GLU A 66 -21.60 0.81 -6.80
C GLU A 66 -20.44 0.02 -7.45
N LEU A 67 -20.09 0.32 -8.70
CA LEU A 67 -19.17 -0.47 -9.53
C LEU A 67 -17.77 -0.58 -8.91
N GLU A 68 -17.20 0.52 -8.41
CA GLU A 68 -15.86 0.49 -7.83
C GLU A 68 -15.78 -0.47 -6.63
N ASN A 69 -16.79 -0.47 -5.76
CA ASN A 69 -16.84 -1.38 -4.60
C ASN A 69 -16.99 -2.84 -5.04
N TYR A 70 -17.88 -3.13 -6.01
CA TYR A 70 -18.01 -4.48 -6.55
C TYR A 70 -16.72 -4.98 -7.19
N LEU A 71 -16.05 -4.14 -7.96
CA LEU A 71 -14.77 -4.47 -8.58
C LEU A 71 -13.69 -4.72 -7.53
N LYS A 72 -13.64 -3.89 -6.49
CA LYS A 72 -12.72 -4.08 -5.37
C LYS A 72 -12.94 -5.44 -4.71
N ASP A 73 -14.17 -5.78 -4.36
CA ASP A 73 -14.49 -7.06 -3.71
C ASP A 73 -14.13 -8.27 -4.61
N ILE A 74 -14.39 -8.19 -5.92
CA ILE A 74 -14.01 -9.22 -6.89
C ILE A 74 -12.47 -9.38 -6.93
N LEU A 75 -11.74 -8.26 -6.99
CA LEU A 75 -10.29 -8.28 -7.09
C LEU A 75 -9.63 -8.73 -5.77
N ASP A 76 -10.19 -8.37 -4.62
CA ASP A 76 -9.73 -8.83 -3.31
C ASP A 76 -9.92 -10.36 -3.18
N GLN A 77 -11.07 -10.90 -3.60
CA GLN A 77 -11.28 -12.35 -3.64
C GLN A 77 -10.32 -13.05 -4.60
N LEU A 78 -10.09 -12.47 -5.79
CA LEU A 78 -9.14 -13.02 -6.75
C LEU A 78 -7.72 -13.05 -6.15
N LYS A 79 -7.31 -11.97 -5.48
CA LYS A 79 -6.03 -11.88 -4.78
C LYS A 79 -5.89 -12.94 -3.67
N GLU A 80 -6.94 -13.15 -2.89
CA GLU A 80 -6.94 -14.10 -1.77
C GLU A 80 -6.90 -15.57 -2.24
N PHE A 81 -7.77 -15.93 -3.19
CA PHE A 81 -7.97 -17.33 -3.58
C PHE A 81 -7.13 -17.76 -4.79
N TYR A 82 -6.73 -16.81 -5.65
CA TYR A 82 -6.00 -17.06 -6.90
C TYR A 82 -4.83 -16.08 -7.08
N PRO A 83 -3.87 -16.05 -6.14
CA PRO A 83 -2.79 -15.06 -6.10
C PRO A 83 -1.92 -15.05 -7.37
N ALA A 84 -1.75 -16.20 -8.04
CA ALA A 84 -1.00 -16.28 -9.29
C ALA A 84 -1.70 -15.53 -10.45
N GLU A 85 -3.03 -15.64 -10.55
CA GLU A 85 -3.82 -14.90 -11.54
C GLU A 85 -3.82 -13.40 -11.24
N PHE A 86 -3.90 -13.03 -9.95
CA PHE A 86 -3.73 -11.64 -9.54
C PHE A 86 -2.32 -11.10 -9.87
N GLY A 87 -1.29 -11.93 -9.77
CA GLY A 87 0.07 -11.62 -10.21
C GLY A 87 0.12 -11.23 -11.69
N VAL A 88 -0.51 -12.00 -12.57
CA VAL A 88 -0.62 -11.67 -13.99
C VAL A 88 -1.31 -10.30 -14.20
N LEU A 89 -2.43 -10.04 -13.50
CA LEU A 89 -3.11 -8.74 -13.60
C LEU A 89 -2.21 -7.57 -13.16
N ARG A 90 -1.41 -7.76 -12.11
CA ARG A 90 -0.41 -6.79 -11.69
C ARG A 90 0.62 -6.55 -12.79
N SER A 91 1.20 -7.60 -13.37
CA SER A 91 2.19 -7.48 -14.44
C SER A 91 1.63 -6.74 -15.67
N VAL A 92 0.33 -6.91 -15.99
CA VAL A 92 -0.35 -6.11 -17.02
C VAL A 92 -0.40 -4.63 -16.66
N ILE A 93 -0.78 -4.29 -15.43
CA ILE A 93 -0.87 -2.88 -14.98
C ILE A 93 0.50 -2.20 -14.91
N GLU A 94 1.50 -2.90 -14.39
CA GLU A 94 2.87 -2.40 -14.22
C GLU A 94 3.67 -2.41 -15.53
N GLY A 95 3.13 -3.04 -16.59
CA GLY A 95 3.78 -3.11 -17.90
C GLY A 95 4.99 -4.06 -17.94
N ASN A 96 5.03 -5.05 -17.04
CA ASN A 96 6.14 -6.00 -16.94
C ASN A 96 6.04 -7.08 -18.03
N THR A 97 6.44 -6.71 -19.25
CA THR A 97 6.35 -7.57 -20.44
C THR A 97 7.19 -8.85 -20.35
N ALA A 98 8.30 -8.83 -19.62
CA ALA A 98 9.14 -10.01 -19.42
C ALA A 98 8.41 -11.08 -18.59
N GLU A 99 7.82 -10.67 -17.47
CA GLU A 99 7.04 -11.55 -16.59
C GLU A 99 5.75 -12.05 -17.27
N LEU A 100 5.07 -11.21 -18.06
CA LEU A 100 3.93 -11.64 -18.88
C LEU A 100 4.32 -12.68 -19.94
N THR A 101 5.51 -12.54 -20.53
CA THR A 101 6.04 -13.53 -21.49
C THR A 101 6.33 -14.85 -20.80
N GLU A 102 6.92 -14.81 -19.60
CA GLU A 102 7.16 -15.99 -18.78
C GLU A 102 5.86 -16.71 -18.41
N TYR A 103 4.83 -15.98 -17.95
CA TYR A 103 3.51 -16.56 -17.71
C TYR A 103 2.89 -17.19 -18.96
N GLY A 104 3.05 -16.55 -20.13
CA GLY A 104 2.54 -17.09 -21.39
C GLY A 104 3.22 -18.40 -21.83
N LEU A 105 4.45 -18.65 -21.41
CA LEU A 105 5.21 -19.86 -21.72
C LEU A 105 5.01 -20.97 -20.68
N GLU A 106 5.11 -20.62 -19.41
CA GLU A 106 5.16 -21.58 -18.30
C GLU A 106 3.78 -21.88 -17.68
N ALA A 107 2.84 -20.94 -17.76
CA ALA A 107 1.51 -21.07 -17.16
C ALA A 107 0.39 -20.40 -17.98
N PRO A 108 0.21 -20.79 -19.26
CA PRO A 108 -0.76 -20.16 -20.16
C PRO A 108 -2.20 -20.23 -19.65
N ASP A 109 -2.53 -21.27 -18.87
CA ASP A 109 -3.87 -21.45 -18.28
C ASP A 109 -4.30 -20.27 -17.40
N LEU A 110 -3.35 -19.61 -16.69
CA LEU A 110 -3.66 -18.44 -15.85
C LEU A 110 -4.16 -17.27 -16.70
N ILE A 111 -3.51 -17.04 -17.84
CA ILE A 111 -3.88 -15.99 -18.79
C ILE A 111 -5.22 -16.33 -19.45
N ASP A 112 -5.41 -17.59 -19.82
CA ASP A 112 -6.66 -18.06 -20.44
C ASP A 112 -7.85 -17.94 -19.48
N HIS A 113 -7.66 -18.18 -18.19
CA HIS A 113 -8.69 -17.92 -17.17
C HIS A 113 -9.07 -16.44 -17.12
N LEU A 114 -8.08 -15.54 -17.06
CA LEU A 114 -8.32 -14.09 -17.00
C LEU A 114 -9.00 -13.55 -18.27
N ILE A 115 -8.66 -14.11 -19.44
CA ILE A 115 -9.36 -13.82 -20.71
C ILE A 115 -10.78 -14.37 -20.66
N GLY A 116 -10.97 -15.59 -20.14
CA GLY A 116 -12.27 -16.25 -19.98
C GLY A 116 -13.20 -15.50 -19.01
N TYR A 117 -12.65 -14.94 -17.93
CA TYR A 117 -13.34 -14.04 -17.01
C TYR A 117 -13.64 -12.68 -17.62
N GLY A 118 -13.01 -12.33 -18.75
CA GLY A 118 -13.17 -11.04 -19.40
C GLY A 118 -12.48 -9.89 -18.67
N LEU A 119 -11.45 -10.21 -17.87
CA LEU A 119 -10.62 -9.22 -17.17
C LEU A 119 -9.48 -8.73 -18.08
N VAL A 120 -8.89 -9.64 -18.85
CA VAL A 120 -7.79 -9.37 -19.79
C VAL A 120 -8.25 -9.54 -21.23
N GLU A 121 -7.62 -8.79 -22.12
CA GLU A 121 -7.65 -9.02 -23.57
C GLU A 121 -6.23 -9.17 -24.12
N ARG A 122 -6.10 -10.00 -25.15
CA ARG A 122 -4.82 -10.29 -25.82
C ARG A 122 -4.89 -9.84 -27.27
N ALA A 123 -3.93 -9.02 -27.69
CA ALA A 123 -3.72 -8.61 -29.07
C ALA A 123 -2.29 -8.99 -29.51
N GLY A 124 -2.14 -10.18 -30.09
CA GLY A 124 -0.82 -10.76 -30.34
C GLY A 124 -0.10 -11.07 -29.03
N ASP A 125 1.08 -10.48 -28.83
CA ASP A 125 1.88 -10.63 -27.61
C ASP A 125 1.57 -9.55 -26.55
N HIS A 126 0.64 -8.65 -26.84
CA HIS A 126 0.25 -7.59 -25.91
C HIS A 126 -1.00 -7.96 -25.11
N PHE A 127 -0.96 -7.68 -23.81
CA PHE A 127 -2.05 -7.88 -22.87
C PHE A 127 -2.49 -6.53 -22.29
N ASP A 128 -3.80 -6.28 -22.24
CA ASP A 128 -4.37 -5.13 -21.52
C ASP A 128 -5.60 -5.56 -20.72
N ILE A 129 -5.99 -4.71 -19.76
CA ILE A 129 -7.21 -4.87 -18.97
C ILE A 129 -8.40 -4.43 -19.82
N ARG A 130 -9.35 -5.34 -20.04
CA ARG A 130 -10.49 -5.13 -20.96
C ARG A 130 -11.36 -3.95 -20.57
N LEU A 131 -11.53 -3.69 -19.27
CA LEU A 131 -12.40 -2.63 -18.77
C LEU A 131 -11.60 -1.57 -18.02
N SER A 132 -11.73 -0.32 -18.45
CA SER A 132 -11.04 0.82 -17.84
C SER A 132 -11.37 0.99 -16.35
N ALA A 133 -12.59 0.66 -15.92
CA ALA A 133 -12.97 0.69 -14.51
C ALA A 133 -12.18 -0.34 -13.68
N ILE A 134 -11.91 -1.54 -14.22
CA ILE A 134 -11.06 -2.55 -13.57
C ILE A 134 -9.65 -1.99 -13.42
N LYS A 135 -9.10 -1.41 -14.50
CA LYS A 135 -7.75 -0.83 -14.52
C LYS A 135 -7.54 0.19 -13.39
N ILE A 136 -8.51 1.10 -13.20
CA ILE A 136 -8.46 2.13 -12.14
C ILE A 136 -8.45 1.49 -10.74
N VAL A 137 -9.32 0.50 -10.49
CA VAL A 137 -9.40 -0.16 -9.18
C VAL A 137 -8.13 -0.97 -8.90
N LEU A 138 -7.62 -1.71 -9.90
CA LEU A 138 -6.39 -2.49 -9.80
C LEU A 138 -5.18 -1.60 -9.50
N GLN A 139 -5.05 -0.45 -10.16
CA GLN A 139 -3.99 0.53 -9.89
C GLN A 139 -4.02 0.99 -8.43
N ARG A 140 -5.20 1.37 -7.91
CA ARG A 140 -5.34 1.81 -6.51
C ARG A 140 -5.01 0.70 -5.50
N LEU A 141 -5.41 -0.54 -5.79
CA LEU A 141 -5.08 -1.70 -4.94
C LEU A 141 -3.56 -1.93 -4.89
N ILE A 142 -2.91 -1.94 -6.04
CA ILE A 142 -1.46 -2.11 -6.15
C ILE A 142 -0.71 -0.97 -5.44
N GLU A 143 -1.11 0.28 -5.63
CA GLU A 143 -0.53 1.45 -4.95
C GLU A 143 -0.67 1.37 -3.42
N SER A 144 -1.84 0.93 -2.93
CA SER A 144 -2.07 0.74 -1.50
C SER A 144 -1.15 -0.34 -0.90
N GLU A 145 -0.98 -1.46 -1.59
CA GLU A 145 -0.08 -2.54 -1.16
C GLU A 145 1.38 -2.10 -1.13
N HIS A 146 1.83 -1.41 -2.17
CA HIS A 146 3.18 -0.83 -2.20
C HIS A 146 3.38 0.13 -1.02
N GLY A 147 2.37 0.92 -0.68
CA GLY A 147 2.39 1.78 0.50
C GLY A 147 2.53 1.00 1.82
N GLU A 148 1.71 -0.03 2.01
CA GLU A 148 1.75 -0.87 3.22
C GLU A 148 3.09 -1.61 3.39
N ASP A 149 3.63 -2.20 2.32
CA ASP A 149 4.91 -2.92 2.35
C ASP A 149 6.09 -1.97 2.66
N ARG A 150 6.09 -0.79 2.05
CA ARG A 150 7.08 0.27 2.33
C ARG A 150 7.08 0.69 3.79
N TRP A 151 5.90 0.89 4.38
CA TRP A 151 5.78 1.23 5.79
C TRP A 151 6.20 0.10 6.71
N ALA A 152 5.87 -1.15 6.36
CA ALA A 152 6.30 -2.33 7.09
C ALA A 152 7.83 -2.46 7.08
N GLU A 153 8.48 -2.23 5.94
CA GLU A 153 9.95 -2.19 5.83
C GLU A 153 10.56 -1.11 6.72
N ILE A 154 10.11 0.15 6.59
CA ILE A 154 10.64 1.28 7.36
C ILE A 154 10.49 1.02 8.87
N SER A 155 9.32 0.55 9.30
CA SER A 155 9.05 0.26 10.71
C SER A 155 9.99 -0.82 11.25
N ARG A 156 10.11 -1.94 10.51
CA ARG A 156 10.99 -3.07 10.88
C ARG A 156 12.45 -2.63 10.99
N ARG A 157 12.99 -1.96 9.97
CA ARG A 157 14.40 -1.51 9.96
C ARG A 157 14.68 -0.45 11.01
N ARG A 158 13.78 0.52 11.19
CA ARG A 158 13.90 1.54 12.25
C ARG A 158 13.95 0.93 13.63
N ASN A 159 13.06 -0.02 13.93
CA ASN A 159 13.05 -0.70 15.22
C ASN A 159 14.36 -1.50 15.45
N ALA A 160 14.93 -2.10 14.40
CA ALA A 160 16.23 -2.78 14.49
C ALA A 160 17.36 -1.79 14.81
N VAL A 161 17.50 -0.71 14.05
CA VAL A 161 18.51 0.34 14.27
C VAL A 161 18.37 0.97 15.65
N GLU A 162 17.14 1.27 16.08
CA GLU A 162 16.88 1.84 17.40
C GLU A 162 17.36 0.92 18.52
N ASN A 163 17.14 -0.40 18.39
CA ASN A 163 17.64 -1.37 19.36
C ASN A 163 19.18 -1.44 19.38
N SER A 164 19.83 -1.41 18.22
CA SER A 164 21.29 -1.40 18.11
C SER A 164 21.88 -0.14 18.77
N ILE A 165 21.28 1.02 18.53
CA ILE A 165 21.68 2.29 19.15
C ILE A 165 21.53 2.23 20.67
N ARG A 166 20.40 1.71 21.17
CA ARG A 166 20.18 1.54 22.61
C ARG A 166 21.24 0.68 23.24
N LEU A 167 21.60 -0.43 22.60
CA LEU A 167 22.65 -1.32 23.07
C LEU A 167 24.01 -0.59 23.11
N ALA A 168 24.37 0.13 22.05
CA ALA A 168 25.60 0.92 22.00
C ALA A 168 25.65 1.98 23.11
N LEU A 169 24.55 2.74 23.30
CA LEU A 169 24.43 3.74 24.37
C LEU A 169 24.51 3.12 25.76
N PHE A 170 23.88 1.96 25.96
CA PHE A 170 23.95 1.22 27.22
C PHE A 170 25.38 0.79 27.57
N HIS A 171 26.10 0.21 26.61
CA HIS A 171 27.49 -0.20 26.81
C HIS A 171 28.42 0.98 27.03
N TRP A 172 28.28 2.04 26.24
CA TRP A 172 29.06 3.27 26.43
C TRP A 172 28.81 3.88 27.81
N MET A 173 27.53 4.04 28.20
CA MET A 173 27.17 4.63 29.48
C MET A 173 27.79 3.87 30.66
N LYS A 174 27.96 2.53 30.56
CA LYS A 174 28.54 1.73 31.66
C LYS A 174 29.99 2.14 31.98
N ALA A 175 30.67 2.76 31.02
CA ALA A 175 32.04 3.26 31.18
C ALA A 175 32.09 4.73 31.60
N VAL A 176 30.94 5.38 31.83
CA VAL A 176 30.82 6.82 32.14
C VAL A 176 30.48 7.00 33.62
N ASP A 177 31.09 8.01 34.25
CA ASP A 177 30.78 8.40 35.62
C ASP A 177 29.33 8.89 35.76
N GLU A 178 28.68 8.56 36.88
CA GLU A 178 27.28 8.89 37.14
C GLU A 178 26.99 10.39 37.07
N ASN A 179 27.91 11.25 37.55
CA ASN A 179 27.73 12.70 37.51
C ASN A 179 27.79 13.22 36.06
N VAL A 180 28.68 12.66 35.25
CA VAL A 180 28.80 13.00 33.83
C VAL A 180 27.55 12.57 33.08
N TRP A 181 27.03 11.38 33.36
CA TRP A 181 25.79 10.88 32.76
C TRP A 181 24.59 11.77 33.10
N ASN A 182 24.43 12.12 34.38
CA ASN A 182 23.35 13.00 34.84
C ASN A 182 23.44 14.40 34.19
N ASP A 183 24.64 14.95 34.03
CA ASP A 183 24.83 16.21 33.31
C ASP A 183 24.45 16.11 31.83
N ILE A 184 24.79 15.01 31.15
CA ILE A 184 24.39 14.76 29.75
C ILE A 184 22.87 14.70 29.64
N LEU A 185 22.18 13.98 30.54
CA LEU A 185 20.71 13.93 30.55
C LEU A 185 20.09 15.32 30.78
N ASN A 186 20.63 16.08 31.72
CA ASN A 186 20.15 17.43 32.07
C ASN A 186 20.35 18.45 30.94
N ARG A 187 21.42 18.29 30.16
CA ARG A 187 21.71 19.18 29.02
C ARG A 187 20.89 18.84 27.78
N ASN A 188 20.66 17.56 27.52
CA ASN A 188 20.13 17.11 26.22
C ASN A 188 18.63 16.78 26.24
N LEU A 189 18.02 16.49 27.40
CA LEU A 189 16.58 16.28 27.48
C LEU A 189 15.86 17.56 27.92
N THR A 190 14.58 17.70 27.59
CA THR A 190 13.76 18.81 28.12
C THR A 190 13.36 18.53 29.58
N THR A 191 13.07 19.59 30.35
CA THR A 191 12.61 19.45 31.75
C THR A 191 11.38 18.54 31.87
N ALA A 192 10.42 18.69 30.96
CA ALA A 192 9.22 17.85 30.92
C ALA A 192 9.55 16.37 30.63
N ARG A 193 10.47 16.09 29.69
CA ARG A 193 10.89 14.71 29.41
C ARG A 193 11.62 14.09 30.59
N ARG A 194 12.48 14.84 31.28
CA ARG A 194 13.19 14.36 32.49
C ARG A 194 12.24 14.02 33.63
N GLN A 195 11.27 14.89 33.91
CA GLN A 195 10.28 14.66 34.96
C GLN A 195 9.36 13.46 34.67
N ALA A 196 9.18 13.12 33.40
CA ALA A 196 8.42 11.95 32.98
C ALA A 196 9.20 10.62 33.08
N LEU A 197 10.51 10.65 33.37
CA LEU A 197 11.29 9.43 33.56
C LEU A 197 10.97 8.81 34.91
N THR A 198 10.53 7.55 34.89
CA THR A 198 10.26 6.76 36.10
C THR A 198 11.54 6.25 36.77
N SER A 199 12.65 6.22 36.03
CA SER A 199 13.96 5.81 36.52
C SER A 199 15.07 6.47 35.70
N THR A 200 16.21 6.73 36.33
CA THR A 200 17.47 7.11 35.65
C THR A 200 18.39 5.92 35.42
N GLU A 201 17.95 4.71 35.83
CA GLU A 201 18.74 3.50 35.68
C GLU A 201 18.96 3.18 34.20
N PRO A 202 20.21 3.04 33.76
CA PRO A 202 20.49 2.86 32.35
C PRO A 202 19.94 1.57 31.73
N ARG A 203 19.79 0.52 32.54
CA ARG A 203 19.15 -0.75 32.10
C ARG A 203 17.70 -0.51 31.69
N ILE A 204 17.00 0.37 32.38
CA ILE A 204 15.62 0.74 32.09
C ILE A 204 15.61 1.75 30.93
N LEU A 205 16.45 2.78 31.00
CA LEU A 205 16.52 3.83 29.97
C LEU A 205 16.84 3.30 28.56
N PHE A 206 17.63 2.23 28.45
CA PHE A 206 18.01 1.63 27.16
C PHE A 206 17.43 0.23 26.94
N SER A 207 16.41 -0.16 27.72
CA SER A 207 15.69 -1.42 27.52
C SER A 207 15.06 -1.50 26.12
N LYS A 208 15.04 -2.70 25.54
CA LYS A 208 14.38 -2.97 24.24
C LYS A 208 12.86 -2.84 24.33
N SER A 209 12.25 -3.20 25.46
CA SER A 209 10.80 -3.29 25.62
C SER A 209 10.22 -2.20 26.52
N GLU A 210 11.00 -1.68 27.45
CA GLU A 210 10.50 -0.82 28.54
C GLU A 210 11.14 0.57 28.54
N SER A 211 11.95 0.88 27.52
CA SER A 211 12.60 2.18 27.51
C SER A 211 11.58 3.32 27.40
N PRO A 212 11.69 4.33 28.28
CA PRO A 212 10.86 5.53 28.19
C PRO A 212 11.31 6.48 27.07
N PHE A 213 12.48 6.28 26.46
CA PHE A 213 13.01 7.15 25.41
C PHE A 213 12.38 6.85 24.06
N TYR A 214 12.12 7.88 23.28
CA TYR A 214 11.84 7.77 21.85
C TYR A 214 13.13 7.89 21.04
N LEU A 215 13.13 7.47 19.78
CA LEU A 215 14.25 7.68 18.86
C LEU A 215 14.72 9.15 18.84
N SER A 216 13.81 10.12 18.91
CA SER A 216 14.16 11.54 19.00
C SER A 216 15.00 11.88 20.23
N ASP A 217 14.74 11.25 21.37
CA ASP A 217 15.54 11.45 22.58
C ASP A 217 16.93 10.84 22.40
N LEU A 218 17.04 9.66 21.77
CA LEU A 218 18.33 9.04 21.46
C LEU A 218 19.16 9.92 20.52
N ILE A 219 18.52 10.54 19.51
CA ILE A 219 19.16 11.49 18.60
C ILE A 219 19.68 12.71 19.35
N MET A 220 18.93 13.22 20.34
CA MET A 220 19.38 14.33 21.18
C MET A 220 20.61 13.94 22.00
N LEU A 221 20.63 12.74 22.58
CA LEU A 221 21.81 12.24 23.31
C LEU A 221 23.02 12.08 22.39
N ILE A 222 22.86 11.45 21.23
CA ILE A 222 23.92 11.25 20.23
C ILE A 222 24.43 12.60 19.68
N ARG A 223 23.70 13.70 19.82
CA ARG A 223 24.21 15.00 19.42
C ARG A 223 25.33 15.51 20.32
N ASP A 224 25.35 15.14 21.60
CA ASP A 224 26.38 15.54 22.54
C ASP A 224 27.71 14.84 22.20
N GLU A 225 28.79 15.61 22.02
CA GLU A 225 30.10 15.09 21.59
C GLU A 225 30.71 14.09 22.59
N ARG A 226 30.28 14.16 23.85
CA ARG A 226 30.71 13.24 24.92
C ARG A 226 30.08 11.85 24.77
N VAL A 227 28.94 11.76 24.09
CA VAL A 227 28.21 10.51 23.89
C VAL A 227 28.80 9.75 22.71
N LEU A 228 29.20 8.49 22.91
CA LEU A 228 29.85 7.65 21.90
C LEU A 228 31.04 8.36 21.20
N PRO A 229 32.15 8.67 21.91
CA PRO A 229 33.25 9.43 21.32
C PRO A 229 33.85 8.83 20.04
N TYR A 230 33.77 7.50 19.88
CA TYR A 230 34.28 6.78 18.70
C TYR A 230 33.60 7.18 17.38
N ILE A 231 32.38 7.75 17.43
CA ILE A 231 31.69 8.23 16.23
C ILE A 231 31.98 9.70 15.88
N SER A 232 32.86 10.38 16.62
CA SER A 232 33.12 11.82 16.48
C SER A 232 33.26 12.30 15.03
N ALA A 233 34.15 11.69 14.24
CA ALA A 233 34.44 12.09 12.87
C ALA A 233 33.24 11.95 11.91
N ARG A 234 32.28 11.08 12.24
CA ARG A 234 31.13 10.73 11.41
C ARG A 234 29.79 11.15 12.03
N ARG A 235 29.81 11.82 13.19
CA ARG A 235 28.61 12.19 13.96
C ARG A 235 27.63 13.02 13.13
N SER A 236 28.12 13.97 12.33
CA SER A 236 27.27 14.79 11.46
C SER A 236 26.49 13.94 10.44
N ILE A 237 27.16 12.99 9.80
CA ILE A 237 26.55 12.07 8.82
C ILE A 237 25.56 11.13 9.49
N ILE A 238 25.93 10.54 10.64
CA ILE A 238 25.03 9.70 11.45
C ILE A 238 23.76 10.46 11.84
N LEU A 239 23.89 11.69 12.36
CA LEU A 239 22.76 12.51 12.72
C LEU A 239 21.88 12.86 11.52
N SER A 240 22.47 13.11 10.35
CA SER A 240 21.72 13.32 9.10
C SER A 240 20.84 12.10 8.77
N HIS A 241 21.44 10.90 8.76
CA HIS A 241 20.71 9.65 8.50
C HIS A 241 19.63 9.38 9.56
N LEU A 242 19.93 9.58 10.85
CA LEU A 242 18.95 9.41 11.92
C LEU A 242 17.75 10.35 11.80
N ASN A 243 17.98 11.61 11.40
CA ASN A 243 16.90 12.55 11.17
C ASN A 243 16.06 12.15 9.94
N SER A 244 16.70 11.64 8.89
CA SER A 244 16.00 11.14 7.68
C SER A 244 15.03 10.00 8.04
N VAL A 245 15.51 8.97 8.74
CA VAL A 245 14.66 7.83 9.14
C VAL A 245 13.59 8.21 10.16
N ASN A 246 13.84 9.21 11.01
CA ASN A 246 12.87 9.70 12.00
C ASN A 246 11.78 10.59 11.37
N ARG A 247 12.06 11.29 10.25
CA ARG A 247 11.09 12.15 9.55
C ARG A 247 9.89 11.34 9.08
N LEU A 248 10.12 10.15 8.50
CA LEU A 248 9.06 9.29 7.98
C LEU A 248 8.13 8.75 9.08
N ARG A 249 8.42 8.91 10.38
CA ARG A 249 7.48 8.52 11.44
C ARG A 249 6.24 9.43 11.49
N LYS A 250 6.38 10.73 11.19
CA LYS A 250 5.30 11.73 11.39
C LYS A 250 4.20 11.64 10.34
N ASP A 251 4.52 11.18 9.14
CA ASP A 251 3.59 11.15 7.99
C ASP A 251 2.94 9.77 7.76
N ALA A 252 3.17 8.82 8.69
CA ALA A 252 2.66 7.44 8.65
C ALA A 252 1.12 7.30 8.68
N HIS A 253 0.40 8.42 8.78
CA HIS A 253 -1.07 8.45 8.78
C HIS A 253 -1.68 9.10 7.53
N ALA A 254 -0.91 9.59 6.55
CA ALA A 254 -1.52 10.32 5.42
C ALA A 254 -0.90 10.19 4.02
N LEU A 255 0.29 9.58 3.81
CA LEU A 255 0.90 9.61 2.47
C LEU A 255 1.57 8.27 2.09
N THR A 256 1.32 7.87 0.85
CA THR A 256 2.14 6.90 0.12
C THR A 256 3.60 7.35 0.14
N VAL A 257 4.52 6.47 0.54
CA VAL A 257 5.96 6.79 0.55
C VAL A 257 6.46 6.75 -0.89
N SER A 258 7.06 7.84 -1.39
CA SER A 258 7.56 7.87 -2.77
C SER A 258 8.75 6.94 -2.98
N ASP A 259 9.02 6.54 -4.24
CA ASP A 259 10.20 5.73 -4.55
C ASP A 259 11.51 6.43 -4.19
N GLN A 260 11.54 7.75 -4.32
CA GLN A 260 12.70 8.54 -3.96
C GLN A 260 12.94 8.54 -2.45
N ASP A 261 11.89 8.73 -1.65
CA ASP A 261 11.98 8.67 -0.20
C ASP A 261 12.44 7.28 0.28
N ILE A 262 11.92 6.21 -0.33
CA ILE A 262 12.35 4.84 0.00
C ILE A 262 13.81 4.61 -0.33
N ARG A 263 14.30 5.05 -1.49
CA ARG A 263 15.73 4.92 -1.85
C ARG A 263 16.61 5.68 -0.85
N GLU A 264 16.27 6.92 -0.54
CA GLU A 264 17.03 7.75 0.40
C GLU A 264 17.06 7.13 1.80
N VAL A 265 15.94 6.61 2.26
CA VAL A 265 15.83 6.00 3.59
C VAL A 265 16.48 4.62 3.66
N ARG A 266 16.46 3.82 2.58
CA ARG A 266 17.21 2.56 2.52
C ARG A 266 18.72 2.81 2.65
N VAL A 267 19.26 3.79 1.92
CA VAL A 267 20.67 4.18 2.05
C VAL A 267 21.00 4.63 3.48
N ALA A 268 20.10 5.40 4.11
CA ALA A 268 20.27 5.81 5.50
C ALA A 268 20.24 4.63 6.47
N PHE A 269 19.34 3.67 6.27
CA PHE A 269 19.31 2.46 7.09
C PHE A 269 20.56 1.61 6.90
N ASP A 270 20.99 1.37 5.66
CA ASP A 270 22.19 0.56 5.37
C ASP A 270 23.41 1.13 6.11
N TYR A 271 23.60 2.45 6.07
CA TYR A 271 24.67 3.14 6.78
C TYR A 271 24.56 2.98 8.30
N LEU A 272 23.37 3.18 8.87
CA LEU A 272 23.16 3.11 10.32
C LEU A 272 23.25 1.68 10.87
N GLU A 273 22.81 0.68 10.11
CA GLU A 273 22.88 -0.73 10.46
C GLU A 273 24.34 -1.21 10.50
N ASP A 274 25.17 -0.78 9.54
CA ASP A 274 26.61 -1.05 9.54
C ASP A 274 27.32 -0.34 10.72
N GLU A 275 27.01 0.94 10.92
CA GLU A 275 27.64 1.77 11.96
C GLU A 275 27.36 1.27 13.39
N PHE A 276 26.14 0.80 13.64
CA PHE A 276 25.71 0.28 14.93
C PHE A 276 25.62 -1.25 14.93
N ALA A 277 26.26 -1.93 13.98
CA ALA A 277 26.33 -3.38 13.97
C ALA A 277 26.83 -3.89 15.32
N THR A 278 26.10 -4.83 15.92
CA THR A 278 26.55 -5.45 17.17
C THR A 278 27.77 -6.31 16.84
N PRO A 279 28.92 -6.11 17.52
CA PRO A 279 30.08 -6.99 17.33
C PRO A 279 29.78 -8.43 17.76
#